data_AF-A0A2S5D2D6-F1
#
_entry.id   AF-A0A2S5D2D6-F1
#
_cell.length_a   1.000
_cell.length_b   1.000
_cell.length_c   1.000
_cell.angle_alpha   90.00
_cell.angle_beta   90.00
_cell.angle_gamma   90.00
#
_symmetry.space_group_name_H-M   'P 1'
#
loop_
_entity.id
_entity.type
_entity.pdbx_description
1 polymer ?
#
loop_
_entity_poly.entity_id
_entity_poly.type
_entity_poly.pdbx_seq_one_letter_code
_entity_poly.pdbx_strand_id
1 'polypeptide(L)'
;METTTKLDLKIVTEDTFEQDDIKETIINYGKNFSKLEKYLKSTVQSIEDLNENTFYATGHVIWNKTPAIGSHIGWVATREGIHAKSRIRNKDYVVGELIKAVPDNGGLYECVVDGRSSTSSPTYLTGLNQEFYDTNGTNWRKEYNYEVGDIIYPTNGNKQYYYICETAGLSSTTEPEWTAIQNGITSIDGSVVWRKAKTIKWKRIGSSCEFRPFGKIE
;
A
#
# COMPACT_ATOMS: atom_id res chain seq x y z
N MET A 1 16.02 -24.47 24.88
CA MET A 1 15.86 -23.15 25.53
C MET A 1 15.72 -22.12 24.42
N GLU A 2 14.71 -21.27 24.51
CA GLU A 2 14.37 -20.26 23.51
C GLU A 2 14.63 -18.86 24.08
N THR A 3 14.55 -17.84 23.24
CA THR A 3 14.64 -16.44 23.66
C THR A 3 13.39 -15.67 23.24
N THR A 4 13.00 -14.70 24.07
CA THR A 4 11.96 -13.75 23.69
C THR A 4 12.49 -12.78 22.61
N THR A 5 11.59 -12.21 21.82
CA THR A 5 11.92 -11.52 20.55
C THR A 5 12.53 -10.13 20.68
N LYS A 6 12.34 -9.43 21.80
CA LYS A 6 12.78 -8.03 21.97
C LYS A 6 13.82 -7.81 23.05
N LEU A 7 13.79 -8.63 24.11
CA LEU A 7 14.67 -8.53 25.28
C LEU A 7 15.67 -9.67 25.36
N ASP A 8 15.61 -10.64 24.45
CA ASP A 8 16.45 -11.84 24.46
C ASP A 8 16.40 -12.58 25.82
N LEU A 9 15.26 -12.53 26.51
CA LEU A 9 15.08 -13.23 27.77
C LEU A 9 15.03 -14.73 27.48
N LYS A 10 15.86 -15.49 28.19
CA LYS A 10 15.83 -16.95 28.12
C LYS A 10 14.52 -17.46 28.69
N ILE A 11 13.80 -18.22 27.87
CA ILE A 11 12.56 -18.89 28.23
C ILE A 11 12.63 -20.37 27.87
N VAL A 12 11.69 -21.12 28.43
CA VAL A 12 11.46 -22.51 28.08
C VAL A 12 10.00 -22.70 27.69
N THR A 13 9.79 -23.66 26.82
CA THR A 13 8.53 -24.04 26.18
C THR A 13 8.20 -25.48 26.53
N GLU A 14 7.02 -25.94 26.14
CA GLU A 14 6.57 -27.32 26.36
C GLU A 14 7.59 -28.34 25.84
N ASP A 15 8.26 -28.01 24.74
CA ASP A 15 9.20 -28.88 24.03
C ASP A 15 10.66 -28.73 24.50
N THR A 16 10.97 -27.68 25.27
CA THR A 16 12.36 -27.38 25.68
C THR A 16 12.63 -27.51 27.17
N PHE A 17 11.63 -27.91 27.96
CA PHE A 17 11.78 -28.25 29.37
C PHE A 17 11.35 -29.69 29.62
N GLU A 18 12.22 -30.47 30.26
CA GLU A 18 11.97 -31.86 30.60
C GLU A 18 10.81 -31.99 31.59
N GLN A 19 10.24 -33.20 31.69
CA GLN A 19 9.12 -33.43 32.61
C GLN A 19 9.59 -33.33 34.06
N ASP A 20 8.98 -32.41 34.79
CA ASP A 20 9.34 -32.03 36.15
C ASP A 20 8.12 -31.36 36.82
N ASP A 21 8.06 -31.35 38.16
CA ASP A 21 6.93 -30.85 38.92
C ASP A 21 6.76 -29.32 38.82
N ILE A 22 7.84 -28.59 38.51
CA ILE A 22 7.78 -27.13 38.29
C ILE A 22 7.57 -26.73 36.82
N LYS A 23 7.50 -27.70 35.87
CA LYS A 23 7.43 -27.44 34.42
C LYS A 23 6.36 -26.41 34.04
N GLU A 24 5.13 -26.62 34.48
CA GLU A 24 4.01 -25.75 34.14
C GLU A 24 4.24 -24.31 34.62
N THR A 25 4.79 -24.15 35.83
CA THR A 25 5.09 -22.84 36.42
C THR A 25 6.12 -22.08 35.59
N ILE A 26 7.23 -22.74 35.22
CA ILE A 26 8.31 -22.11 34.45
C ILE A 26 7.83 -21.72 33.04
N ILE A 27 7.06 -22.59 32.38
CA ILE A 27 6.47 -22.29 31.05
C ILE A 27 5.51 -21.10 31.14
N ASN A 28 4.69 -21.03 32.21
CA ASN A 28 3.78 -19.90 32.42
C ASN A 28 4.54 -18.58 32.65
N TYR A 29 5.69 -18.60 33.33
CA TYR A 29 6.56 -17.42 33.39
C TYR A 29 7.12 -17.04 32.02
N GLY A 30 7.56 -18.00 31.20
CA GLY A 30 7.97 -17.76 29.82
C GLY A 30 6.88 -17.03 29.01
N LYS A 31 5.64 -17.54 29.07
CA LYS A 31 4.47 -16.90 28.44
C LYS A 31 4.22 -15.48 28.95
N ASN A 32 4.41 -15.24 30.25
CA ASN A 32 4.27 -13.90 30.84
C ASN A 32 5.38 -12.94 30.37
N PHE A 33 6.63 -13.38 30.28
CA PHE A 33 7.71 -12.56 29.74
C PHE A 33 7.45 -12.18 28.27
N SER A 34 7.00 -13.12 27.45
CA SER A 34 6.58 -12.81 26.07
C SER A 34 5.41 -11.81 25.99
N LYS A 35 4.49 -11.83 26.96
CA LYS A 35 3.44 -10.81 27.07
C LYS A 35 4.00 -9.44 27.45
N LEU A 36 4.96 -9.38 28.37
CA LEU A 36 5.59 -8.12 28.80
C LEU A 36 6.32 -7.42 27.65
N GLU A 37 6.89 -8.18 26.71
CA GLU A 37 7.53 -7.57 25.53
C GLU A 37 6.57 -6.79 24.62
N LYS A 38 5.27 -7.07 24.70
CA LYS A 38 4.24 -6.29 24.00
C LYS A 38 4.14 -4.86 24.54
N TYR A 39 4.59 -4.63 25.76
CA TYR A 39 4.60 -3.32 26.43
C TYR A 39 5.95 -2.62 26.36
N LEU A 40 6.99 -3.24 25.77
CA LEU A 40 8.23 -2.54 25.47
C LEU A 40 7.96 -1.42 24.47
N LYS A 41 8.67 -0.30 24.67
CA LYS A 41 8.62 0.85 23.77
C LYS A 41 8.99 0.40 22.36
N SER A 42 8.00 0.36 21.47
CA SER A 42 8.23 0.24 20.04
C SER A 42 8.86 1.54 19.55
N THR A 43 10.03 1.46 18.92
CA THR A 43 10.75 2.62 18.38
C THR A 43 10.93 2.49 16.87
N VAL A 44 10.82 3.62 16.17
CA VAL A 44 11.10 3.70 14.72
C VAL A 44 11.86 4.99 14.41
N GLN A 45 12.57 5.01 13.29
CA GLN A 45 13.24 6.21 12.79
C GLN A 45 12.23 7.17 12.16
N SER A 46 11.35 6.64 11.30
CA SER A 46 10.20 7.35 10.74
C SER A 46 8.92 6.52 10.90
N ILE A 47 7.76 7.17 10.90
CA ILE A 47 6.48 6.47 11.03
C ILE A 47 6.14 5.61 9.78
N GLU A 48 6.84 5.85 8.68
CA GLU A 48 6.82 5.14 7.41
C GLU A 48 7.61 3.83 7.45
N ASP A 49 8.46 3.64 8.48
CA ASP A 49 9.26 2.43 8.70
C ASP A 49 8.51 1.38 9.55
N LEU A 50 7.24 1.63 9.89
CA LEU A 50 6.43 0.63 10.57
C LEU A 50 6.25 -0.61 9.69
N ASN A 51 6.09 -1.76 10.35
CA ASN A 51 5.82 -3.00 9.65
C ASN A 51 4.51 -2.88 8.86
N GLU A 52 4.58 -3.14 7.55
CA GLU A 52 3.41 -3.19 6.68
C GLU A 52 2.48 -4.32 7.12
N ASN A 53 1.19 -4.18 6.84
CA ASN A 53 0.16 -5.15 7.22
C ASN A 53 0.04 -5.41 8.73
N THR A 54 0.48 -4.46 9.57
CA THR A 54 0.34 -4.54 11.03
C THR A 54 -0.83 -3.69 11.51
N PHE A 55 -1.69 -4.26 12.36
CA PHE A 55 -2.78 -3.53 12.99
C PHE A 55 -2.28 -2.70 14.18
N TYR A 56 -2.69 -1.43 14.22
CA TYR A 56 -2.45 -0.52 15.33
C TYR A 56 -3.78 0.00 15.87
N ALA A 57 -4.02 -0.20 17.17
CA ALA A 57 -5.19 0.32 17.87
C ALA A 57 -5.06 1.82 18.15
N THR A 58 -6.18 2.52 18.30
CA THR A 58 -6.20 3.93 18.70
C THR A 58 -5.52 4.10 20.06
N GLY A 59 -4.69 5.13 20.20
CA GLY A 59 -3.87 5.38 21.40
C GLY A 59 -2.56 4.60 21.45
N HIS A 60 -2.27 3.72 20.47
CA HIS A 60 -0.97 3.05 20.40
C HIS A 60 0.15 4.08 20.17
N VAL A 61 1.19 4.03 21.01
CA VAL A 61 2.33 4.95 20.98
C VAL A 61 3.53 4.29 20.36
N ILE A 62 4.13 4.96 19.38
CA ILE A 62 5.43 4.64 18.81
C ILE A 62 6.41 5.74 19.19
N TRP A 63 7.54 5.37 19.76
CA TRP A 63 8.57 6.33 20.18
C TRP A 63 9.55 6.61 19.04
N ASN A 64 10.01 7.85 18.93
CA ASN A 64 11.08 8.20 18.01
C ASN A 64 12.40 7.58 18.48
N LYS A 65 13.09 6.86 17.58
CA LYS A 65 14.37 6.20 17.87
C LYS A 65 15.52 7.20 18.05
N THR A 66 15.48 8.34 17.36
CA THR A 66 16.50 9.39 17.43
C THR A 66 15.84 10.76 17.59
N PRO A 67 15.27 11.05 18.77
CA PRO A 67 14.70 12.37 19.04
C PRO A 67 15.79 13.45 18.99
N ALA A 68 15.51 14.53 18.27
CA ALA A 68 16.39 15.69 18.11
C ALA A 68 15.62 17.01 18.29
N ILE A 69 16.34 18.11 18.55
CA ILE A 69 15.76 19.47 18.56
C ILE A 69 15.04 19.73 17.22
N GLY A 70 13.84 20.28 17.28
CA GLY A 70 12.95 20.48 16.13
C GLY A 70 12.13 19.26 15.71
N SER A 71 12.33 18.10 16.35
CA SER A 71 11.57 16.88 16.09
C SER A 71 10.51 16.61 17.17
N HIS A 72 9.97 15.39 17.19
CA HIS A 72 8.97 14.93 18.16
C HIS A 72 9.48 13.69 18.90
N ILE A 73 9.07 13.54 20.15
CA ILE A 73 9.40 12.40 21.00
C ILE A 73 8.77 11.09 20.49
N GLY A 74 7.64 11.18 19.78
CA GLY A 74 7.02 10.03 19.15
C GLY A 74 5.75 10.36 18.38
N TRP A 75 5.00 9.32 18.07
CA TRP A 75 3.72 9.37 17.37
C TRP A 75 2.67 8.54 18.10
N VAL A 76 1.42 9.00 18.07
CA VAL A 76 0.26 8.29 18.62
C VAL A 76 -0.72 7.96 17.51
N ALA A 77 -1.23 6.74 17.50
CA ALA A 77 -2.29 6.32 16.59
C ALA A 77 -3.58 7.06 16.97
N THR A 78 -4.03 7.96 16.11
CA THR A 78 -5.29 8.71 16.26
C THR A 78 -6.45 8.05 15.56
N ARG A 79 -6.16 7.13 14.64
CA ARG A 79 -7.14 6.23 14.01
C ARG A 79 -6.56 4.83 13.99
N GLU A 80 -7.35 3.88 14.48
CA GLU A 80 -7.01 2.47 14.37
C GLU A 80 -7.11 1.95 12.93
N GLY A 81 -6.29 0.96 12.61
CA GLY A 81 -6.30 0.33 11.30
C GLY A 81 -5.01 -0.42 11.03
N ILE A 82 -4.90 -0.89 9.79
CA ILE A 82 -3.69 -1.57 9.31
C ILE A 82 -2.72 -0.54 8.73
N HIS A 83 -1.44 -0.68 9.03
CA HIS A 83 -0.39 0.14 8.44
C HIS A 83 -0.11 -0.28 6.99
N ALA A 84 -0.16 0.71 6.10
CA ALA A 84 0.20 0.59 4.70
C ALA A 84 0.85 1.89 4.24
N LYS A 85 1.76 1.78 3.27
CA LYS A 85 2.40 2.94 2.65
C LYS A 85 1.44 3.66 1.72
N SER A 86 1.68 4.95 1.52
CA SER A 86 0.95 5.73 0.53
C SER A 86 1.26 5.21 -0.88
N ARG A 87 0.29 5.33 -1.79
CA ARG A 87 0.50 5.03 -3.21
C ARG A 87 1.69 5.83 -3.77
N ILE A 88 2.60 5.15 -4.47
CA ILE A 88 3.74 5.73 -5.18
C ILE A 88 3.40 5.75 -6.67
N ARG A 89 3.72 6.85 -7.35
CA ARG A 89 3.52 7.02 -8.80
C ARG A 89 4.54 6.19 -9.59
N ASN A 90 4.16 5.69 -10.77
CA ASN A 90 5.03 4.91 -11.66
C ASN A 90 5.71 3.70 -10.97
N LYS A 91 5.03 3.10 -9.99
CA LYS A 91 5.47 1.91 -9.25
C LYS A 91 4.68 0.70 -9.74
N ASP A 92 5.37 -0.44 -9.89
CA ASP A 92 4.72 -1.71 -10.14
C ASP A 92 4.15 -2.26 -8.82
N TYR A 93 2.87 -2.65 -8.85
CA TYR A 93 2.13 -3.21 -7.72
C TYR A 93 1.70 -4.63 -8.05
N VAL A 94 1.79 -5.51 -7.06
CA VAL A 94 1.36 -6.92 -7.17
C VAL A 94 0.07 -7.16 -6.41
N VAL A 95 -0.66 -8.22 -6.77
CA VAL A 95 -1.90 -8.60 -6.10
C VAL A 95 -1.64 -8.85 -4.60
N GLY A 96 -2.51 -8.32 -3.74
CA GLY A 96 -2.40 -8.38 -2.28
C GLY A 96 -1.62 -7.22 -1.64
N GLU A 97 -0.92 -6.40 -2.43
CA GLU A 97 -0.22 -5.23 -1.89
C GLU A 97 -1.20 -4.18 -1.36
N LEU A 98 -0.88 -3.61 -0.18
CA LEU A 98 -1.74 -2.66 0.51
C LEU A 98 -1.26 -1.22 0.33
N ILE A 99 -2.19 -0.30 0.13
CA ILE A 99 -1.91 1.15 0.11
C ILE A 99 -2.90 1.92 0.99
N LYS A 100 -2.48 3.11 1.42
CA LYS A 100 -3.37 4.16 1.92
C LYS A 100 -3.53 5.29 0.89
N ALA A 101 -4.69 5.95 0.92
CA ALA A 101 -5.01 7.05 0.02
C ALA A 101 -4.20 8.32 0.32
N VAL A 102 -4.02 9.16 -0.72
CA VAL A 102 -3.48 10.51 -0.61
C VAL A 102 -4.39 11.47 -1.41
N PRO A 103 -5.01 12.48 -0.80
CA PRO A 103 -5.03 12.77 0.64
C PRO A 103 -5.64 11.62 1.45
N ASP A 104 -5.26 11.52 2.73
CA ASP A 104 -5.76 10.47 3.61
C ASP A 104 -7.29 10.53 3.71
N ASN A 105 -7.94 9.41 3.44
CA ASN A 105 -9.39 9.24 3.55
C ASN A 105 -9.79 8.11 4.52
N GLY A 106 -8.81 7.60 5.28
CA GLY A 106 -9.00 6.49 6.20
C GLY A 106 -9.23 5.12 5.58
N GLY A 107 -9.25 5.00 4.25
CA GLY A 107 -9.36 3.72 3.57
C GLY A 107 -8.02 2.97 3.49
N LEU A 108 -8.12 1.65 3.67
CA LEU A 108 -7.08 0.68 3.29
C LEU A 108 -7.50 0.01 1.98
N TYR A 109 -6.59 0.00 1.01
CA TYR A 109 -6.87 -0.54 -0.32
C TYR A 109 -5.91 -1.68 -0.64
N GLU A 110 -6.44 -2.76 -1.18
CA GLU A 110 -5.71 -3.92 -1.65
C GLU A 110 -5.65 -3.90 -3.18
N CYS A 111 -4.47 -4.17 -3.73
CA CYS A 111 -4.29 -4.44 -5.15
C CYS A 111 -4.95 -5.78 -5.50
N VAL A 112 -5.99 -5.77 -6.34
CA VAL A 112 -6.68 -6.98 -6.80
C VAL A 112 -6.35 -7.33 -8.25
N VAL A 113 -5.77 -6.39 -8.99
CA VAL A 113 -5.18 -6.60 -10.31
C VAL A 113 -3.83 -5.89 -10.32
N ASP A 114 -2.76 -6.64 -10.54
CA ASP A 114 -1.39 -6.15 -10.69
C ASP A 114 -1.22 -5.24 -11.91
N GLY A 115 -0.22 -4.37 -11.86
CA GLY A 115 0.11 -3.45 -12.95
C GLY A 115 1.05 -2.35 -12.50
N ARG A 116 1.19 -1.32 -13.33
CA ARG A 116 2.01 -0.14 -13.02
C ARG A 116 1.11 1.05 -12.71
N SER A 117 1.38 1.73 -11.60
CA SER A 117 0.61 2.89 -11.18
C SER A 117 0.88 4.07 -12.11
N SER A 118 -0.16 4.84 -12.42
CA SER A 118 -0.04 6.04 -13.25
C SER A 118 0.66 7.21 -12.54
N THR A 119 0.90 8.26 -13.31
CA THR A 119 1.41 9.54 -12.84
C THR A 119 0.39 10.34 -12.03
N SER A 120 -0.91 10.14 -12.24
CA SER A 120 -1.98 10.77 -11.47
C SER A 120 -2.47 9.84 -10.35
N SER A 121 -3.13 10.40 -9.32
CA SER A 121 -3.79 9.59 -8.29
C SER A 121 -5.18 9.17 -8.76
N PRO A 122 -5.65 7.95 -8.44
CA PRO A 122 -7.02 7.55 -8.70
C PRO A 122 -8.00 8.35 -7.84
N THR A 123 -9.27 8.31 -8.24
CA THR A 123 -10.39 8.67 -7.37
C THR A 123 -10.68 7.48 -6.44
N TYR A 124 -10.25 7.60 -5.18
CA TYR A 124 -10.46 6.55 -4.19
C TYR A 124 -11.94 6.40 -3.83
N LEU A 125 -12.52 5.22 -4.06
CA LEU A 125 -13.88 4.91 -3.64
C LEU A 125 -13.93 4.55 -2.16
N THR A 126 -14.95 5.05 -1.45
CA THR A 126 -15.04 4.91 0.01
C THR A 126 -15.99 3.80 0.47
N GLY A 127 -16.76 3.15 -0.39
CA GLY A 127 -17.55 1.98 0.03
C GLY A 127 -16.66 0.78 0.31
N LEU A 128 -16.99 0.00 1.34
CA LEU A 128 -16.29 -1.26 1.64
C LEU A 128 -16.47 -2.25 0.48
N ASN A 129 -15.41 -2.98 0.15
CA ASN A 129 -15.33 -3.92 -0.97
C ASN A 129 -15.58 -3.32 -2.36
N GLN A 130 -15.61 -1.98 -2.49
CA GLN A 130 -15.70 -1.35 -3.80
C GLN A 130 -14.37 -1.44 -4.53
N GLU A 131 -14.45 -1.81 -5.80
CA GLU A 131 -13.33 -1.86 -6.73
C GLU A 131 -13.31 -0.63 -7.63
N PHE A 132 -12.11 -0.11 -7.89
CA PHE A 132 -11.89 0.97 -8.85
C PHE A 132 -10.53 0.84 -9.53
N TYR A 133 -10.41 1.45 -10.69
CA TYR A 133 -9.16 1.47 -11.46
C TYR A 133 -8.21 2.56 -10.95
N ASP A 134 -6.92 2.27 -11.00
CA ASP A 134 -5.86 3.23 -10.64
C ASP A 134 -5.81 4.44 -11.59
N THR A 135 -6.26 4.25 -12.82
CA THR A 135 -6.22 5.28 -13.86
C THR A 135 -7.63 5.69 -14.27
N ASN A 136 -7.85 7.00 -14.30
CA ASN A 136 -9.05 7.61 -14.87
C ASN A 136 -8.74 7.99 -16.31
N GLY A 137 -9.29 7.25 -17.26
CA GLY A 137 -9.16 7.48 -18.69
C GLY A 137 -10.53 7.61 -19.36
N THR A 138 -10.53 8.09 -20.60
CA THR A 138 -11.74 8.19 -21.42
C THR A 138 -11.78 7.08 -22.48
N ASN A 139 -12.92 6.86 -23.13
CA ASN A 139 -12.92 5.96 -24.29
C ASN A 139 -12.18 6.62 -25.45
N TRP A 140 -11.52 5.81 -26.28
CA TRP A 140 -10.90 6.27 -27.52
C TRP A 140 -11.92 7.00 -28.42
N ARG A 141 -11.44 8.01 -29.13
CA ARG A 141 -12.23 8.83 -30.05
C ARG A 141 -11.50 8.92 -31.39
N LYS A 142 -12.22 8.69 -32.47
CA LYS A 142 -11.72 8.90 -33.84
C LYS A 142 -11.45 10.37 -34.11
N GLU A 143 -10.42 10.63 -34.93
CA GLU A 143 -10.06 11.98 -35.40
C GLU A 143 -10.02 13.02 -34.27
N TYR A 144 -9.45 12.63 -33.13
CA TYR A 144 -9.36 13.45 -31.93
C TYR A 144 -7.90 13.82 -31.66
N ASN A 145 -7.68 15.08 -31.29
CA ASN A 145 -6.35 15.57 -30.96
C ASN A 145 -6.00 15.24 -29.51
N TYR A 146 -5.12 14.26 -29.32
CA TYR A 146 -4.64 13.81 -28.02
C TYR A 146 -3.33 14.50 -27.65
N GLU A 147 -3.15 14.74 -26.35
CA GLU A 147 -1.93 15.30 -25.77
C GLU A 147 -1.11 14.22 -25.06
N VAL A 148 0.20 14.46 -24.88
CA VAL A 148 1.07 13.53 -24.15
C VAL A 148 0.56 13.35 -22.73
N GLY A 149 0.40 12.10 -22.30
CA GLY A 149 -0.13 11.74 -21.00
C GLY A 149 -1.63 11.45 -20.98
N ASP A 150 -2.36 11.69 -22.07
CA ASP A 150 -3.76 11.28 -22.18
C ASP A 150 -3.90 9.76 -22.01
N ILE A 151 -4.90 9.35 -21.22
CA ILE A 151 -5.20 7.94 -20.94
C ILE A 151 -6.52 7.58 -21.62
N ILE A 152 -6.46 6.56 -22.47
CA ILE A 152 -7.65 6.02 -23.15
C ILE A 152 -7.87 4.55 -22.85
N TYR A 153 -9.13 4.16 -22.97
CA TYR A 153 -9.62 2.79 -22.97
C TYR A 153 -10.23 2.45 -24.33
N PRO A 154 -10.20 1.16 -24.73
CA PRO A 154 -10.93 0.69 -25.89
C PRO A 154 -12.42 1.04 -25.81
N THR A 155 -13.06 1.39 -26.93
CA THR A 155 -14.48 1.78 -26.93
C THR A 155 -15.41 0.64 -26.54
N ASN A 156 -15.08 -0.59 -26.93
CA ASN A 156 -15.88 -1.81 -26.69
C ASN A 156 -15.12 -2.89 -25.88
N GLY A 157 -14.04 -2.52 -25.19
CA GLY A 157 -13.20 -3.45 -24.43
C GLY A 157 -13.39 -3.37 -22.91
N ASN A 158 -12.83 -4.35 -22.20
CA ASN A 158 -12.68 -4.23 -20.76
C ASN A 158 -11.61 -3.17 -20.42
N LYS A 159 -11.69 -2.58 -19.22
CA LYS A 159 -10.70 -1.60 -18.73
C LYS A 159 -9.47 -2.24 -18.10
N GLN A 160 -9.18 -3.51 -18.44
CA GLN A 160 -8.05 -4.24 -17.88
C GLN A 160 -6.70 -3.69 -18.35
N TYR A 161 -6.69 -3.08 -19.53
CA TYR A 161 -5.54 -2.36 -20.07
C TYR A 161 -5.96 -0.93 -20.39
N TYR A 162 -5.02 -0.01 -20.21
CA TYR A 162 -5.14 1.37 -20.66
C TYR A 162 -4.00 1.70 -21.61
N TYR A 163 -4.18 2.76 -22.37
CA TYR A 163 -3.22 3.25 -23.35
C TYR A 163 -2.88 4.68 -23.02
N ILE A 164 -1.59 4.95 -22.83
CA ILE A 164 -1.09 6.30 -22.54
C ILE A 164 -0.46 6.90 -23.79
N CYS A 165 -0.85 8.14 -24.11
CA CYS A 165 -0.29 8.89 -25.23
C CYS A 165 1.16 9.28 -24.91
N GLU A 166 2.11 8.77 -25.70
CA GLU A 166 3.53 9.12 -25.61
C GLU A 166 3.92 10.18 -26.63
N THR A 167 3.17 10.31 -27.73
CA THR A 167 3.34 11.35 -28.75
C THR A 167 1.99 11.91 -29.11
N ALA A 168 1.82 13.21 -28.84
CA ALA A 168 0.59 13.95 -29.16
C ALA A 168 0.32 13.96 -30.67
N GLY A 169 -0.96 13.99 -31.04
CA GLY A 169 -1.37 13.96 -32.44
C GLY A 169 -2.86 13.73 -32.64
N LEU A 170 -3.24 13.52 -33.90
CA LEU A 170 -4.59 13.21 -34.32
C LEU A 170 -4.74 11.69 -34.45
N SER A 171 -5.70 11.11 -33.72
CA SER A 171 -6.04 9.70 -33.86
C SER A 171 -6.61 9.39 -35.24
N SER A 172 -6.51 8.13 -35.68
CA SER A 172 -7.00 7.73 -36.99
C SER A 172 -8.53 7.71 -37.07
N THR A 173 -9.04 7.44 -38.27
CA THR A 173 -10.49 7.34 -38.54
C THR A 173 -11.11 6.06 -37.98
N THR A 174 -10.30 5.04 -37.65
CA THR A 174 -10.73 3.71 -37.19
C THR A 174 -9.97 3.33 -35.93
N GLU A 175 -10.67 2.76 -34.95
CA GLU A 175 -10.03 2.37 -33.69
C GLU A 175 -8.94 1.31 -33.91
N PRO A 176 -7.78 1.39 -33.23
CA PRO A 176 -6.75 0.37 -33.28
C PRO A 176 -7.23 -1.01 -32.78
N GLU A 177 -6.67 -2.09 -33.34
CA GLU A 177 -6.85 -3.45 -32.83
C GLU A 177 -6.02 -3.67 -31.56
N TRP A 178 -6.56 -3.19 -30.43
CA TRP A 178 -5.92 -3.13 -29.12
C TRP A 178 -5.37 -4.45 -28.56
N THR A 179 -5.96 -5.58 -28.97
CA THR A 179 -5.58 -6.93 -28.56
C THR A 179 -4.28 -7.39 -29.20
N ALA A 180 -3.93 -6.89 -30.39
CA ALA A 180 -2.70 -7.21 -31.10
C ALA A 180 -1.46 -6.52 -30.49
N ILE A 181 -1.66 -5.43 -29.75
CA ILE A 181 -0.57 -4.66 -29.13
C ILE A 181 -0.10 -5.37 -27.85
N GLN A 182 1.21 -5.60 -27.75
CA GLN A 182 1.82 -6.20 -26.57
C GLN A 182 1.96 -5.19 -25.42
N ASN A 183 1.94 -5.66 -24.18
CA ASN A 183 2.08 -4.80 -23.00
C ASN A 183 3.45 -4.13 -22.97
N GLY A 184 3.50 -2.83 -22.70
CA GLY A 184 4.74 -2.04 -22.69
C GLY A 184 5.24 -1.61 -24.07
N ILE A 185 4.62 -2.07 -25.16
CA ILE A 185 4.98 -1.71 -26.53
C ILE A 185 4.13 -0.52 -27.02
N THR A 186 4.76 0.32 -27.84
CA THR A 186 4.11 1.46 -28.48
C THR A 186 3.42 1.06 -29.80
N SER A 187 2.30 1.70 -30.10
CA SER A 187 1.55 1.53 -31.35
C SER A 187 1.18 2.88 -31.93
N ILE A 188 1.24 2.99 -33.25
CA ILE A 188 0.88 4.21 -33.98
C ILE A 188 -0.62 4.15 -34.33
N ASP A 189 -1.32 5.25 -34.10
CA ASP A 189 -2.73 5.46 -34.41
C ASP A 189 -2.89 6.86 -35.02
N GLY A 190 -2.96 6.95 -36.35
CA GLY A 190 -2.86 8.22 -37.05
C GLY A 190 -1.47 8.84 -36.86
N SER A 191 -1.39 10.00 -36.21
CA SER A 191 -0.12 10.59 -35.76
C SER A 191 0.14 10.44 -34.26
N VAL A 192 -0.74 9.78 -33.51
CA VAL A 192 -0.58 9.52 -32.07
C VAL A 192 0.23 8.25 -31.85
N VAL A 193 1.04 8.22 -30.80
CA VAL A 193 1.73 7.01 -30.34
C VAL A 193 1.21 6.62 -28.96
N TRP A 194 0.68 5.41 -28.84
CA TRP A 194 0.11 4.85 -27.62
C TRP A 194 1.00 3.78 -27.03
N ARG A 195 1.29 3.82 -25.72
CA ARG A 195 1.87 2.68 -25.00
C ARG A 195 0.80 1.93 -24.21
N LYS A 196 0.72 0.61 -24.41
CA LYS A 196 -0.18 -0.28 -23.65
C LYS A 196 0.36 -0.52 -22.24
N ALA A 197 -0.51 -0.44 -21.23
CA ALA A 197 -0.19 -0.78 -19.85
C ALA A 197 -1.37 -1.51 -19.19
N LYS A 198 -1.08 -2.39 -18.23
CA LYS A 198 -2.10 -3.08 -17.43
C LYS A 198 -2.64 -2.12 -16.36
N THR A 199 -3.97 -2.02 -16.27
CA THR A 199 -4.63 -1.16 -15.30
C THR A 199 -4.66 -1.85 -13.94
N ILE A 200 -4.01 -1.24 -12.94
CA ILE A 200 -4.17 -1.69 -11.56
C ILE A 200 -5.63 -1.49 -11.14
N LYS A 201 -6.15 -2.45 -10.38
CA LYS A 201 -7.45 -2.32 -9.73
C LYS A 201 -7.28 -2.42 -8.22
N TRP A 202 -7.86 -1.45 -7.53
CA TRP A 202 -7.84 -1.33 -6.08
C TRP A 202 -9.19 -1.74 -5.51
N LYS A 203 -9.19 -2.46 -4.39
CA LYS A 203 -10.39 -2.78 -3.60
C LYS A 203 -10.26 -2.20 -2.21
N ARG A 204 -11.25 -1.44 -1.73
CA ARG A 204 -11.26 -1.01 -0.32
C ARG A 204 -11.55 -2.21 0.58
N ILE A 205 -10.61 -2.56 1.45
CA ILE A 205 -10.73 -3.71 2.37
C ILE A 205 -10.93 -3.35 3.83
N GLY A 206 -10.76 -2.06 4.19
CA GLY A 206 -10.95 -1.64 5.57
C GLY A 206 -10.42 -0.24 5.83
N SER A 207 -9.80 -0.08 6.99
CA SER A 207 -9.28 1.19 7.48
C SER A 207 -7.76 1.17 7.63
N SER A 208 -7.10 2.24 7.19
CA SER A 208 -5.67 2.47 7.42
C SER A 208 -5.46 3.21 8.74
N CYS A 209 -4.39 2.86 9.47
CA CYS A 209 -4.05 3.59 10.69
C CYS A 209 -3.53 5.00 10.36
N GLU A 210 -3.80 5.96 11.25
CA GLU A 210 -3.25 7.32 11.17
C GLU A 210 -2.50 7.67 12.45
N PHE A 211 -1.25 8.11 12.30
CA PHE A 211 -0.39 8.51 13.39
C PHE A 211 -0.18 10.02 13.39
N ARG A 212 -0.26 10.64 14.57
CA ARG A 212 0.06 12.06 14.77
C ARG A 212 1.29 12.21 15.65
N PRO A 213 2.25 13.06 15.28
CA PRO A 213 3.42 13.32 16.12
C PRO A 213 3.00 14.04 17.42
N PHE A 214 3.70 13.78 18.51
CA PHE A 214 3.49 14.44 19.80
C PHE A 214 4.80 14.69 20.54
N GLY A 215 4.78 15.61 21.52
CA GLY A 215 5.95 15.94 22.33
C GLY A 215 7.05 16.58 21.48
N LYS A 216 6.76 17.74 20.89
CA LYS A 216 7.75 18.52 20.15
C LYS A 216 8.94 18.86 21.06
N ILE A 217 10.16 18.75 20.52
CA ILE A 217 11.42 19.05 21.21
C ILE A 217 11.89 20.40 20.67
N GLU A 218 11.96 21.41 21.53
CA GLU A 218 12.41 22.76 21.18
C GLU A 218 13.85 23.02 21.63
#